data_AF-A0A9P6PZS3-F1
#
_entry.id   AF-A0A9P6PZS3-F1
#
_cell.length_a   1.000
_cell.length_b   1.000
_cell.length_c   1.000
_cell.angle_alpha   90.00
_cell.angle_beta   90.00
_cell.angle_gamma   90.00
#
_symmetry.space_group_name_H-M   'P 1'
#
loop_
_entity.id
_entity.type
_entity.pdbx_description
1 polymer ?
#
loop_
_entity_poly.entity_id
_entity_poly.type
_entity_poly.pdbx_seq_one_letter_code
_entity_poly.pdbx_strand_id
1 'polypeptide(L)'
;MAPPPRTQRQRMQGKKLPAGAGATAAAAAAARRNKTVEMAPHVLDPKTTSEESATVDVDQETTAAKGWIKENVDQEVTRIRSTGTNIESLAVKNFGIVVDVSRKKPSAINRIEVDTNFDFKKVQQIMVSPGIPYPHKENFEYVNVLLFTENTEAPMLVPYLYDTKFKTQEPINEDKITSTESTGSTGSTGGNSGANQRPWIHVKNSLTDWLLVNSQHMRARHHIDEFHDI
;
A
#
# COMPACT_ATOMS: atom_id res chain seq x y z
N MET A 1 35.33 54.98 -18.17
CA MET A 1 35.14 53.93 -17.14
C MET A 1 35.21 54.59 -15.77
N ALA A 2 34.24 54.37 -14.89
CA ALA A 2 34.22 54.92 -13.53
C ALA A 2 34.20 53.77 -12.51
N PRO A 3 34.87 53.89 -11.36
CA PRO A 3 34.91 52.85 -10.34
C PRO A 3 33.62 52.83 -9.48
N PRO A 4 33.20 51.67 -8.95
CA PRO A 4 32.04 51.56 -8.07
C PRO A 4 32.33 52.07 -6.64
N PRO A 5 31.30 52.52 -5.89
CA PRO A 5 31.45 53.03 -4.53
C PRO A 5 31.68 51.91 -3.49
N ARG A 6 32.47 52.22 -2.44
CA ARG A 6 32.67 51.36 -1.27
C ARG A 6 31.46 51.44 -0.33
N THR A 7 30.79 50.33 -0.06
CA THR A 7 29.84 50.19 1.05
C THR A 7 30.55 49.83 2.36
N GLN A 8 30.13 50.48 3.45
CA GLN A 8 30.79 50.41 4.76
C GLN A 8 30.07 49.45 5.71
N ARG A 9 30.85 48.77 6.57
CA ARG A 9 30.40 47.79 7.57
C ARG A 9 29.24 48.26 8.45
N GLN A 10 28.37 47.32 8.85
CA GLN A 10 27.98 47.19 10.26
C GLN A 10 28.13 45.74 10.73
N ARG A 11 28.54 45.59 12.00
CA ARG A 11 28.87 44.33 12.68
C ARG A 11 28.17 44.36 14.02
N MET A 12 27.00 43.73 14.13
CA MET A 12 26.26 43.64 15.39
C MET A 12 26.70 42.43 16.21
N GLN A 13 26.76 42.61 17.53
CA GLN A 13 27.30 41.64 18.49
C GLN A 13 26.18 40.74 19.06
N GLY A 14 26.57 39.58 19.59
CA GLY A 14 25.63 38.56 20.07
C GLY A 14 24.95 38.89 21.40
N LYS A 15 23.89 38.14 21.71
CA LYS A 15 23.22 38.11 23.01
C LYS A 15 23.34 36.72 23.63
N LYS A 16 23.89 36.66 24.85
CA LYS A 16 23.84 35.47 25.73
C LYS A 16 22.42 35.27 26.26
N LEU A 17 22.03 34.01 26.47
CA LEU A 17 20.94 33.64 27.38
C LEU A 17 21.55 33.02 28.65
N PRO A 18 21.02 33.31 29.85
CA PRO A 18 21.55 32.78 31.10
C PRO A 18 20.97 31.39 31.44
N ALA A 19 21.76 30.59 32.14
CA ALA A 19 21.27 29.43 32.88
C ALA A 19 20.66 29.87 34.22
N GLY A 20 19.59 29.20 34.66
CA GLY A 20 18.94 29.42 35.95
C GLY A 20 18.37 28.12 36.50
N ALA A 21 18.98 27.59 37.55
CA ALA A 21 18.51 26.41 38.25
C ALA A 21 17.50 26.77 39.35
N GLY A 22 16.61 25.84 39.68
CA GLY A 22 15.67 25.96 40.81
C GLY A 22 14.97 24.63 41.06
N ALA A 23 15.30 23.97 42.17
CA ALA A 23 14.80 22.63 42.52
C ALA A 23 13.80 22.67 43.69
N THR A 24 13.39 21.48 44.14
CA THR A 24 12.58 21.14 45.35
C THR A 24 11.05 21.20 45.22
N ALA A 25 10.24 20.36 45.88
CA ALA A 25 10.45 19.00 46.46
C ALA A 25 9.11 18.39 46.93
N ALA A 26 9.09 17.06 47.22
CA ALA A 26 8.07 16.32 48.02
C ALA A 26 6.66 16.17 47.40
N ALA A 27 5.86 15.10 47.59
CA ALA A 27 6.00 13.74 48.17
C ALA A 27 5.04 12.79 47.39
N ALA A 28 4.76 11.51 47.68
CA ALA A 28 5.13 10.51 48.71
C ALA A 28 5.02 9.10 48.04
N ALA A 29 5.79 8.04 48.34
CA ALA A 29 5.96 7.21 49.56
C ALA A 29 5.10 5.91 49.59
N ALA A 30 5.73 4.81 50.05
CA ALA A 30 5.21 3.45 50.34
C ALA A 30 4.85 2.50 49.16
N ALA A 31 5.07 1.17 49.22
CA ALA A 31 6.00 0.39 50.06
C ALA A 31 6.25 -1.04 49.49
N ARG A 32 7.53 -1.47 49.57
CA ARG A 32 8.13 -2.83 49.51
C ARG A 32 7.22 -4.08 49.62
N ARG A 33 7.56 -5.14 48.85
CA ARG A 33 8.05 -6.44 49.39
C ARG A 33 8.60 -7.41 48.31
N ASN A 34 9.76 -8.01 48.58
CA ASN A 34 10.32 -9.17 47.85
C ASN A 34 9.93 -10.48 48.57
N LYS A 35 9.75 -11.58 47.83
CA LYS A 35 10.06 -12.97 48.25
C LYS A 35 10.12 -13.88 46.99
N THR A 36 11.30 -14.24 46.48
CA THR A 36 12.11 -15.44 46.77
C THR A 36 11.59 -16.72 46.10
N VAL A 37 12.51 -17.38 45.38
CA VAL A 37 12.37 -18.63 44.61
C VAL A 37 12.25 -19.85 45.53
N GLU A 38 11.51 -20.86 45.11
CA GLU A 38 11.60 -22.24 45.63
C GLU A 38 11.57 -23.23 44.45
N MET A 39 12.33 -24.33 44.55
CA MET A 39 12.59 -25.27 43.45
C MET A 39 12.01 -26.67 43.74
N ALA A 40 11.41 -27.27 42.69
CA ALA A 40 11.27 -28.72 42.48
C ALA A 40 10.32 -29.50 43.44
N PRO A 41 9.84 -30.72 43.07
CA PRO A 41 10.22 -31.52 41.90
C PRO A 41 9.09 -31.87 40.91
N HIS A 42 9.54 -32.28 39.73
CA HIS A 42 8.77 -32.73 38.58
C HIS A 42 8.27 -34.17 38.79
N VAL A 43 6.96 -34.40 38.64
CA VAL A 43 6.38 -35.75 38.49
C VAL A 43 6.19 -36.03 36.99
N LEU A 44 6.39 -37.29 36.59
CA LEU A 44 6.29 -37.78 35.23
C LEU A 44 4.82 -38.01 34.84
N ASP A 45 4.44 -37.73 33.59
CA ASP A 45 3.92 -38.77 32.69
C ASP A 45 3.81 -38.28 31.23
N PRO A 46 3.75 -39.20 30.23
CA PRO A 46 4.20 -38.90 28.88
C PRO A 46 3.07 -38.74 27.84
N LYS A 47 3.24 -37.79 26.91
CA LYS A 47 2.68 -37.94 25.55
C LYS A 47 3.42 -37.11 24.49
N THR A 48 4.65 -37.52 24.15
CA THR A 48 5.36 -36.99 22.98
C THR A 48 4.95 -37.78 21.73
N THR A 49 4.10 -37.19 20.88
CA THR A 49 3.96 -37.61 19.47
C THR A 49 3.57 -36.41 18.60
N SER A 50 4.57 -35.58 18.31
CA SER A 50 4.81 -34.93 17.01
C SER A 50 3.61 -34.62 16.10
N GLU A 51 3.06 -33.40 16.22
CA GLU A 51 2.32 -32.70 15.15
C GLU A 51 2.72 -31.21 15.13
N GLU A 52 4.00 -30.91 14.87
CA GLU A 52 4.51 -29.53 14.75
C GLU A 52 5.46 -29.40 13.55
N SER A 53 4.88 -29.33 12.33
CA SER A 53 5.64 -29.04 11.10
C SER A 53 4.73 -28.61 9.93
N ALA A 54 3.89 -27.60 10.15
CA ALA A 54 2.99 -27.07 9.10
C ALA A 54 2.68 -25.57 9.17
N THR A 55 3.15 -24.85 10.20
CA THR A 55 2.79 -23.44 10.45
C THR A 55 3.91 -22.44 10.18
N VAL A 56 5.16 -22.88 10.05
CA VAL A 56 6.33 -21.97 9.96
C VAL A 56 6.49 -21.33 8.58
N ASP A 57 6.17 -22.06 7.50
CA ASP A 57 6.53 -21.63 6.13
C ASP A 57 5.67 -20.46 5.62
N VAL A 58 4.37 -20.45 5.94
CA VAL A 58 3.42 -19.40 5.51
C VAL A 58 3.75 -18.04 6.14
N ASP A 59 4.20 -18.05 7.40
CA ASP A 59 4.59 -16.83 8.12
C ASP A 59 5.94 -16.27 7.64
N GLN A 60 6.87 -17.14 7.22
CA GLN A 60 8.15 -16.70 6.65
C GLN A 60 8.00 -16.06 5.27
N GLU A 61 7.25 -16.68 4.35
CA GLU A 61 6.99 -16.10 3.02
C GLU A 61 6.31 -14.73 3.13
N THR A 62 5.32 -14.61 4.02
CA THR A 62 4.60 -13.36 4.31
C THR A 62 5.50 -12.31 4.96
N THR A 63 6.44 -12.71 5.82
CA THR A 63 7.40 -11.79 6.46
C THR A 63 8.46 -11.29 5.47
N ALA A 64 9.03 -12.17 4.65
CA ALA A 64 10.00 -11.81 3.61
C ALA A 64 9.37 -10.85 2.58
N ALA A 65 8.15 -11.16 2.12
CA ALA A 65 7.33 -10.29 1.28
C ALA A 65 7.18 -8.87 1.84
N LYS A 66 6.76 -8.74 3.10
CA LYS A 66 6.61 -7.45 3.78
C LYS A 66 7.95 -6.73 3.95
N GLY A 67 9.02 -7.47 4.25
CA GLY A 67 10.38 -6.95 4.36
C GLY A 67 10.86 -6.32 3.05
N TRP A 68 10.71 -7.03 1.93
CA TRP A 68 11.09 -6.54 0.60
C TRP A 68 10.31 -5.28 0.19
N ILE A 69 9.00 -5.24 0.42
CA ILE A 69 8.17 -4.05 0.18
C ILE A 69 8.68 -2.87 1.02
N LYS A 70 8.92 -3.10 2.32
CA LYS A 70 9.42 -2.06 3.22
C LYS A 70 10.79 -1.55 2.79
N GLU A 71 11.69 -2.43 2.34
CA GLU A 71 13.01 -2.05 1.87
C GLU A 71 12.92 -1.12 0.64
N ASN A 72 12.08 -1.45 -0.35
CA ASN A 72 11.88 -0.59 -1.52
C ASN A 72 11.29 0.79 -1.14
N VAL A 73 10.35 0.83 -0.19
CA VAL A 73 9.82 2.08 0.36
C VAL A 73 10.90 2.88 1.09
N ASP A 74 11.69 2.24 1.98
CA ASP A 74 12.76 2.90 2.74
C ASP A 74 13.86 3.46 1.81
N GLN A 75 14.23 2.72 0.76
CA GLN A 75 15.17 3.15 -0.27
C GLN A 75 14.63 4.40 -1.01
N GLU A 76 13.36 4.39 -1.43
CA GLU A 76 12.74 5.52 -2.13
C GLU A 76 12.60 6.76 -1.24
N VAL A 77 12.18 6.59 0.01
CA VAL A 77 12.14 7.66 1.02
C VAL A 77 13.54 8.26 1.23
N THR A 78 14.57 7.41 1.30
CA THR A 78 15.96 7.85 1.45
C THR A 78 16.45 8.62 0.21
N ARG A 79 16.13 8.13 -0.99
CA ARG A 79 16.46 8.79 -2.27
C ARG A 79 15.84 10.18 -2.33
N ILE A 80 14.55 10.32 -2.06
CA ILE A 80 13.84 11.60 -2.11
C ILE A 80 14.32 12.56 -1.01
N ARG A 81 14.60 12.07 0.21
CA ARG A 81 15.18 12.91 1.27
C ARG A 81 16.59 13.39 0.94
N SER A 82 17.36 12.64 0.15
CA SER A 82 18.70 13.06 -0.29
C SER A 82 18.69 14.27 -1.24
N THR A 83 17.56 14.55 -1.91
CA THR A 83 17.38 15.77 -2.73
C THR A 83 16.91 16.98 -1.92
N GLY A 84 16.79 16.85 -0.59
CA GLY A 84 16.26 17.90 0.30
C GLY A 84 14.74 17.96 0.37
N THR A 85 14.03 17.05 -0.29
CA THR A 85 12.56 16.99 -0.31
C THR A 85 12.04 16.14 0.84
N ASN A 86 11.05 16.63 1.59
CA ASN A 86 10.38 15.81 2.60
C ASN A 86 9.30 14.92 1.96
N ILE A 87 9.08 13.73 2.53
CA ILE A 87 8.07 12.78 2.06
C ILE A 87 7.53 11.94 3.22
N GLU A 88 6.21 11.73 3.21
CA GLU A 88 5.48 10.93 4.20
C GLU A 88 5.13 9.55 3.63
N SER A 89 5.72 8.48 4.16
CA SER A 89 5.34 7.12 3.78
C SER A 89 4.08 6.69 4.54
N LEU A 90 3.04 6.28 3.82
CA LEU A 90 1.81 5.78 4.43
C LEU A 90 1.80 4.25 4.52
N ALA A 91 1.31 3.72 5.64
CA ALA A 91 1.13 2.29 5.82
C ALA A 91 -0.11 1.80 5.05
N VAL A 92 0.02 0.67 4.33
CA VAL A 92 -1.08 0.08 3.55
C VAL A 92 -1.68 -1.12 4.26
N LYS A 93 -3.01 -1.18 4.30
CA LYS A 93 -3.81 -2.31 4.81
C LYS A 93 -4.08 -3.36 3.75
N ASN A 94 -4.39 -2.93 2.52
CA ASN A 94 -4.83 -3.83 1.47
C ASN A 94 -4.55 -3.29 0.07
N PHE A 95 -4.25 -4.20 -0.86
CA PHE A 95 -4.14 -3.95 -2.30
C PHE A 95 -5.25 -4.73 -3.02
N GLY A 96 -5.85 -4.14 -4.04
CA GLY A 96 -6.80 -4.86 -4.88
C GLY A 96 -6.93 -4.28 -6.27
N ILE A 97 -7.60 -5.03 -7.14
CA ILE A 97 -8.07 -4.59 -8.45
C ILE A 97 -9.59 -4.72 -8.44
N VAL A 98 -10.29 -3.64 -8.80
CA VAL A 98 -11.73 -3.64 -9.06
C VAL A 98 -11.94 -3.58 -10.57
N VAL A 99 -12.80 -4.43 -11.13
CA VAL A 99 -13.09 -4.41 -12.57
C VAL A 99 -14.21 -3.42 -12.84
N ASP A 100 -13.92 -2.41 -13.66
CA ASP A 100 -14.93 -1.53 -14.24
C ASP A 100 -15.49 -2.20 -15.52
N VAL A 101 -16.66 -2.81 -15.37
CA VAL A 101 -17.42 -3.46 -16.47
C VAL A 101 -18.41 -2.52 -17.15
N SER A 102 -18.52 -1.25 -16.72
CA SER A 102 -19.44 -0.28 -17.31
C SER A 102 -19.01 0.20 -18.70
N ARG A 103 -17.73 0.02 -19.04
CA ARG A 103 -17.12 0.41 -20.31
C ARG A 103 -17.19 -0.74 -21.32
N LYS A 104 -17.21 -0.41 -22.62
CA LYS A 104 -17.21 -1.38 -23.74
C LYS A 104 -16.07 -2.42 -23.69
N LYS A 105 -14.98 -2.11 -23.00
CA LYS A 105 -13.91 -3.06 -22.65
C LYS A 105 -13.72 -2.99 -21.13
N PRO A 106 -13.70 -4.12 -20.41
CA PRO A 106 -13.40 -4.13 -18.98
C PRO A 106 -12.02 -3.50 -18.69
N SER A 107 -11.95 -2.63 -17.69
CA SER A 107 -10.72 -1.97 -17.25
C SER A 107 -10.47 -2.15 -15.76
N ALA A 108 -9.21 -2.28 -15.36
CA ALA A 108 -8.83 -2.37 -13.95
C ALA A 108 -8.85 -0.98 -13.28
N ILE A 109 -9.43 -0.90 -12.08
CA ILE A 109 -9.28 0.21 -11.14
C ILE A 109 -8.40 -0.28 -9.98
N ASN A 110 -7.29 0.41 -9.76
CA ASN A 110 -6.28 0.08 -8.76
C ASN A 110 -6.73 0.56 -7.39
N ARG A 111 -7.03 -0.37 -6.48
CA ARG A 111 -7.58 -0.06 -5.16
C ARG A 111 -6.51 -0.19 -4.08
N ILE A 112 -6.35 0.85 -3.27
CA ILE A 112 -5.49 0.84 -2.08
C ILE A 112 -6.33 1.20 -0.84
N GLU A 113 -6.24 0.39 0.20
CA GLU A 113 -6.71 0.75 1.55
C GLU A 113 -5.53 1.20 2.39
N VAL A 114 -5.49 2.48 2.78
CA VAL A 114 -4.35 3.09 3.48
C VAL A 114 -4.73 3.35 4.94
N ASP A 115 -3.79 3.07 5.87
CA ASP A 115 -3.98 3.34 7.29
C ASP A 115 -3.76 4.82 7.62
N THR A 116 -4.71 5.66 7.22
CA THR A 116 -4.70 7.10 7.48
C THR A 116 -6.12 7.63 7.62
N ASN A 117 -6.27 8.74 8.34
CA ASN A 117 -7.52 9.52 8.36
C ASN A 117 -7.51 10.64 7.30
N PHE A 118 -6.49 10.71 6.43
CA PHE A 118 -6.42 11.68 5.35
C PHE A 118 -7.63 11.57 4.40
N ASP A 119 -8.12 12.70 3.91
CA ASP A 119 -9.19 12.76 2.91
C ASP A 119 -8.60 12.75 1.49
N PHE A 120 -8.56 11.57 0.88
CA PHE A 120 -8.01 11.36 -0.46
C PHE A 120 -8.72 12.14 -1.57
N LYS A 121 -9.85 12.82 -1.33
CA LYS A 121 -10.43 13.77 -2.30
C LYS A 121 -9.56 15.02 -2.51
N LYS A 122 -8.61 15.28 -1.61
CA LYS A 122 -7.66 16.40 -1.69
C LYS A 122 -6.39 16.09 -2.51
N VAL A 123 -6.22 14.84 -2.94
CA VAL A 123 -5.16 14.49 -3.90
C VAL A 123 -5.50 15.15 -5.23
N GLN A 124 -4.57 15.94 -5.77
CA GLN A 124 -4.70 16.61 -7.07
C GLN A 124 -4.00 15.86 -8.19
N GLN A 125 -2.89 15.19 -7.87
CA GLN A 125 -2.07 14.46 -8.84
C GLN A 125 -1.56 13.16 -8.21
N ILE A 126 -1.56 12.10 -9.02
CA ILE A 126 -0.92 10.83 -8.71
C ILE A 126 0.22 10.64 -9.70
N MET A 127 1.41 10.30 -9.21
CA MET A 127 2.52 9.84 -10.04
C MET A 127 2.87 8.41 -9.65
N VAL A 128 3.31 7.61 -10.61
CA VAL A 128 3.54 6.17 -10.44
C VAL A 128 4.92 5.86 -11.01
N SER A 129 5.77 5.17 -10.24
CA SER A 129 7.08 4.74 -10.73
C SER A 129 6.95 3.68 -11.82
N PRO A 130 8.03 3.43 -12.59
CA PRO A 130 8.15 2.19 -13.35
C PRO A 130 7.92 0.95 -12.48
N GLY A 131 7.39 -0.11 -13.10
CA GLY A 131 7.15 -1.40 -12.45
C GLY A 131 8.44 -2.16 -12.17
N ILE A 132 8.55 -2.70 -10.95
CA ILE A 132 9.63 -3.57 -10.50
C ILE A 132 9.04 -4.99 -10.33
N PRO A 133 9.56 -6.03 -11.01
CA PRO A 133 9.07 -7.40 -10.84
C PRO A 133 9.14 -7.85 -9.38
N TYR A 134 8.03 -8.36 -8.85
CA TYR A 134 7.91 -8.73 -7.45
C TYR A 134 8.41 -10.16 -7.20
N PRO A 135 9.48 -10.37 -6.39
CA PRO A 135 10.17 -11.66 -6.35
C PRO A 135 9.39 -12.78 -5.64
N HIS A 136 8.37 -12.45 -4.85
CA HIS A 136 7.58 -13.44 -4.10
C HIS A 136 6.28 -13.85 -4.79
N LYS A 137 5.98 -13.34 -6.01
CA LYS A 137 4.80 -13.79 -6.76
C LYS A 137 4.96 -13.53 -8.25
N GLU A 138 4.87 -14.60 -9.06
CA GLU A 138 4.92 -14.46 -10.51
C GLU A 138 3.83 -13.54 -11.06
N ASN A 139 4.17 -12.80 -12.11
CA ASN A 139 3.28 -11.86 -12.81
C ASN A 139 2.82 -10.68 -11.95
N PHE A 140 3.37 -10.48 -10.75
CA PHE A 140 3.14 -9.29 -9.96
C PHE A 140 4.28 -8.28 -10.17
N GLU A 141 3.90 -7.01 -10.20
CA GLU A 141 4.83 -5.88 -10.20
C GLU A 141 4.54 -4.95 -9.03
N TYR A 142 5.62 -4.35 -8.53
CA TYR A 142 5.64 -3.31 -7.51
C TYR A 142 5.80 -1.94 -8.16
N VAL A 143 5.07 -0.95 -7.65
CA VAL A 143 5.29 0.47 -7.98
C VAL A 143 5.25 1.33 -6.71
N ASN A 144 6.03 2.41 -6.72
CA ASN A 144 5.88 3.52 -5.79
C ASN A 144 4.79 4.47 -6.33
N VAL A 145 3.78 4.77 -5.53
CA VAL A 145 2.72 5.72 -5.85
C VAL A 145 2.91 6.98 -5.02
N LEU A 146 3.13 8.11 -5.69
CA LEU A 146 3.23 9.44 -5.08
C LEU A 146 1.89 10.15 -5.19
N LEU A 147 1.39 10.66 -4.07
CA LEU A 147 0.15 11.43 -3.97
C LEU A 147 0.49 12.88 -3.62
N PHE A 148 0.14 13.80 -4.50
CA PHE A 148 0.34 15.24 -4.33
C PHE A 148 -0.98 15.91 -3.96
N THR A 149 -0.93 16.89 -3.05
CA THR A 149 -2.09 17.64 -2.57
C THR A 149 -1.76 19.12 -2.59
N GLU A 150 -2.78 19.96 -2.72
CA GLU A 150 -2.65 21.42 -2.85
C GLU A 150 -1.92 22.10 -1.68
N ASN A 151 -2.03 21.52 -0.47
CA ASN A 151 -1.73 22.21 0.79
C ASN A 151 -0.77 21.41 1.71
N THR A 152 -0.05 20.41 1.19
CA THR A 152 0.91 19.61 1.97
C THR A 152 2.35 19.92 1.55
N GLU A 153 3.19 20.33 2.51
CA GLU A 153 4.62 20.59 2.30
C GLU A 153 5.42 19.33 1.87
N ALA A 154 4.87 18.14 2.11
CA ALA A 154 5.43 16.86 1.72
C ALA A 154 4.41 16.05 0.90
N PRO A 155 4.79 15.45 -0.24
CA PRO A 155 3.99 14.42 -0.89
C PRO A 155 3.85 13.18 0.02
N MET A 156 2.85 12.36 -0.26
CA MET A 156 2.67 11.06 0.40
C MET A 156 3.14 9.93 -0.53
N LEU A 157 3.94 9.00 -0.02
CA LEU A 157 4.38 7.78 -0.69
C LEU A 157 3.54 6.59 -0.25
N VAL A 158 3.07 5.80 -1.20
CA VAL A 158 2.30 4.59 -0.97
C VAL A 158 2.85 3.47 -1.86
N PRO A 159 3.30 2.32 -1.32
CA PRO A 159 3.63 1.16 -2.16
C PRO A 159 2.37 0.63 -2.83
N TYR A 160 2.50 -0.01 -3.99
CA TYR A 160 1.40 -0.78 -4.60
C TYR A 160 1.90 -2.04 -5.30
N LEU A 161 1.15 -3.13 -5.18
CA LEU A 161 1.40 -4.40 -5.85
C LEU A 161 0.19 -4.78 -6.71
N TYR A 162 0.43 -5.17 -7.96
CA TYR A 162 -0.63 -5.51 -8.91
C TYR A 162 -0.29 -6.70 -9.80
N ASP A 163 -1.32 -7.41 -10.25
CA ASP A 163 -1.22 -8.51 -11.20
C ASP A 163 -1.19 -7.98 -12.65
N THR A 164 -0.06 -8.16 -13.33
CA THR A 164 0.16 -7.78 -14.73
C THR A 164 -0.67 -8.63 -15.71
N LYS A 165 -1.09 -9.83 -15.31
CA LYS A 165 -1.84 -10.80 -16.13
C LYS A 165 -3.25 -11.06 -15.60
N PHE A 166 -3.81 -10.10 -14.84
CA PHE A 166 -5.10 -10.22 -14.18
C PHE A 166 -6.23 -10.66 -15.15
N LYS A 167 -7.07 -11.59 -14.68
CA LYS A 167 -8.21 -12.14 -15.43
C LYS A 167 -9.47 -12.15 -14.57
N THR A 168 -10.61 -11.94 -15.21
CA THR A 168 -11.95 -12.02 -14.61
C THR A 168 -12.88 -12.87 -15.49
N GLN A 169 -14.02 -13.26 -14.95
CA GLN A 169 -15.13 -13.79 -15.74
C GLN A 169 -16.14 -12.67 -16.02
N GLU A 170 -16.86 -12.74 -17.14
CA GLU A 170 -17.93 -11.76 -17.42
C GLU A 170 -19.07 -11.87 -16.39
N PRO A 171 -19.61 -10.72 -15.92
CA PRO A 171 -20.88 -10.69 -15.22
C PRO A 171 -22.00 -11.14 -16.18
N ILE A 172 -23.05 -11.76 -15.65
CA ILE A 172 -24.22 -12.12 -16.45
C ILE A 172 -24.97 -10.83 -16.79
N ASN A 173 -25.01 -10.44 -18.05
CA ASN A 173 -26.04 -9.51 -18.54
C ASN A 173 -27.30 -10.33 -18.81
N GLU A 174 -28.16 -10.45 -17.79
CA GLU A 174 -29.43 -11.19 -17.86
C GLU A 174 -30.36 -10.62 -18.96
N ASP A 175 -30.24 -9.31 -19.24
CA ASP A 175 -30.92 -8.59 -20.32
C ASP A 175 -30.60 -9.10 -21.74
N LYS A 176 -29.63 -10.01 -21.91
CA LYS A 176 -29.22 -10.55 -23.22
C LYS A 176 -29.69 -11.99 -23.47
N ILE A 177 -30.59 -12.52 -22.65
CA ILE A 177 -31.11 -13.90 -22.77
C ILE A 177 -32.40 -13.95 -23.63
N THR A 178 -33.09 -12.82 -23.83
CA THR A 178 -34.38 -12.74 -24.55
C THR A 178 -34.27 -12.21 -25.98
N SER A 179 -33.48 -12.85 -26.85
CA SER A 179 -33.60 -12.75 -28.32
C SER A 179 -32.72 -13.74 -29.09
N THR A 180 -32.89 -15.05 -28.87
CA THR A 180 -32.35 -16.07 -29.80
C THR A 180 -33.24 -17.32 -29.94
N GLU A 181 -34.55 -17.09 -30.06
CA GLU A 181 -35.44 -17.94 -30.86
C GLU A 181 -35.71 -17.14 -32.16
N SER A 182 -35.71 -17.67 -33.38
CA SER A 182 -35.56 -19.04 -33.91
C SER A 182 -34.96 -18.93 -35.33
N THR A 183 -34.18 -19.90 -35.84
CA THR A 183 -34.66 -21.04 -36.64
C THR A 183 -33.45 -21.85 -37.13
N GLY A 184 -33.55 -23.19 -37.27
CA GLY A 184 -32.59 -23.95 -38.09
C GLY A 184 -32.00 -25.28 -37.55
N SER A 185 -32.84 -26.29 -37.36
CA SER A 185 -32.57 -27.70 -37.74
C SER A 185 -31.36 -28.48 -37.17
N THR A 186 -31.69 -29.45 -36.30
CA THR A 186 -31.18 -30.85 -36.25
C THR A 186 -29.67 -31.16 -36.15
N GLY A 187 -29.29 -31.73 -34.99
CA GLY A 187 -28.71 -33.09 -35.00
C GLY A 187 -27.35 -33.31 -34.31
N SER A 188 -27.36 -33.70 -33.03
CA SER A 188 -26.54 -34.82 -32.52
C SER A 188 -26.87 -35.17 -31.08
N THR A 189 -27.17 -36.45 -30.81
CA THR A 189 -27.23 -37.02 -29.47
C THR A 189 -25.82 -37.16 -28.90
N GLY A 190 -25.54 -36.57 -27.74
CA GLY A 190 -24.23 -36.66 -27.09
C GLY A 190 -24.22 -35.96 -25.74
N GLY A 191 -24.62 -36.67 -24.69
CA GLY A 191 -24.55 -36.13 -23.33
C GLY A 191 -23.11 -35.97 -22.87
N ASN A 192 -22.74 -34.77 -22.45
CA ASN A 192 -21.58 -34.59 -21.58
C ASN A 192 -21.82 -33.41 -20.63
N SER A 193 -21.41 -33.57 -19.37
CA SER A 193 -21.67 -32.63 -18.27
C SER A 193 -20.75 -31.41 -18.33
N GLY A 194 -20.83 -30.66 -19.43
CA GLY A 194 -20.12 -29.40 -19.62
C GLY A 194 -20.76 -28.30 -18.79
N ALA A 195 -20.35 -28.17 -17.53
CA ALA A 195 -20.69 -27.00 -16.72
C ALA A 195 -20.31 -25.71 -17.48
N ASN A 196 -21.18 -24.69 -17.42
CA ASN A 196 -21.04 -23.41 -18.13
C ASN A 196 -19.72 -22.68 -17.79
N GLN A 197 -18.61 -23.07 -18.41
CA GLN A 197 -17.33 -22.39 -18.26
C GLN A 197 -17.34 -21.09 -19.05
N ARG A 198 -17.60 -19.99 -18.33
CA ARG A 198 -17.56 -18.64 -18.89
C ARG A 198 -16.15 -18.35 -19.42
N PRO A 199 -16.02 -17.64 -20.56
CA PRO A 199 -14.71 -17.24 -21.05
C PRO A 199 -14.01 -16.33 -20.04
N TRP A 200 -12.75 -16.61 -19.77
CA TRP A 200 -11.89 -15.73 -18.98
C TRP A 200 -11.47 -14.53 -19.83
N ILE A 201 -11.76 -13.31 -19.35
CA ILE A 201 -11.31 -12.06 -19.95
C ILE A 201 -10.07 -11.57 -19.23
N HIS A 202 -9.01 -11.32 -19.99
CA HIS A 202 -7.86 -10.58 -19.50
C HIS A 202 -8.21 -9.09 -19.40
N VAL A 203 -8.10 -8.54 -18.20
CA VAL A 203 -8.40 -7.13 -17.93
C VAL A 203 -7.09 -6.37 -17.96
N LYS A 204 -6.92 -5.46 -18.93
CA LYS A 204 -5.72 -4.62 -19.00
C LYS A 204 -5.70 -3.69 -17.78
N ASN A 205 -4.60 -3.72 -17.04
CA ASN A 205 -4.27 -2.70 -16.06
C ASN A 205 -3.31 -1.69 -16.70
N SER A 206 -3.73 -0.44 -16.77
CA SER A 206 -2.95 0.69 -17.27
C SER A 206 -2.40 1.60 -16.17
N LEU A 207 -2.67 1.28 -14.90
CA LEU A 207 -2.33 2.14 -13.74
C LEU A 207 -2.91 3.56 -13.84
N THR A 208 -3.94 3.78 -14.67
CA THR A 208 -4.58 5.09 -14.90
C THR A 208 -5.72 5.36 -13.92
N ASP A 209 -6.52 4.36 -13.58
CA ASP A 209 -7.68 4.49 -12.70
C ASP A 209 -7.32 4.00 -11.30
N TRP A 210 -7.57 4.83 -10.29
CA TRP A 210 -7.27 4.56 -8.88
C TRP A 210 -8.50 4.74 -7.98
N LEU A 211 -8.58 3.93 -6.94
CA LEU A 211 -9.59 3.99 -5.88
C LEU A 211 -8.89 3.96 -4.51
N LEU A 212 -8.66 5.14 -3.95
CA LEU A 212 -8.02 5.30 -2.65
C LEU A 212 -9.08 5.23 -1.55
N VAL A 213 -8.81 4.45 -0.50
CA VAL A 213 -9.70 4.23 0.64
C VAL A 213 -8.93 4.50 1.93
N ASN A 214 -9.49 5.29 2.83
CA ASN A 214 -8.86 5.63 4.12
C ASN A 214 -9.39 4.77 5.28
N SER A 215 -8.84 4.96 6.49
CA SER A 215 -9.24 4.22 7.70
C SER A 215 -10.69 4.47 8.15
N GLN A 216 -11.32 5.55 7.68
CA GLN A 216 -12.74 5.86 7.88
C GLN A 216 -13.63 5.30 6.75
N HIS A 217 -13.06 4.48 5.87
CA HIS A 217 -13.69 3.89 4.67
C HIS A 217 -14.19 4.93 3.66
N MET A 218 -13.77 6.19 3.76
CA MET A 218 -14.01 7.20 2.74
C MET A 218 -13.25 6.82 1.48
N ARG A 219 -13.91 6.98 0.32
CA ARG A 219 -13.41 6.57 -0.99
C ARG A 219 -13.20 7.81 -1.88
N ALA A 220 -12.08 7.85 -2.59
CA ALA A 220 -11.81 8.80 -3.66
C ALA A 220 -11.39 8.04 -4.92
N ARG A 221 -12.07 8.30 -6.05
CA ARG A 221 -11.66 7.80 -7.37
C ARG A 221 -10.83 8.87 -8.07
N HIS A 222 -9.69 8.47 -8.60
CA HIS A 222 -8.76 9.32 -9.33
C HIS A 222 -8.49 8.73 -10.73
N HIS A 223 -8.15 9.59 -11.68
CA HIS A 223 -7.74 9.22 -13.02
C HIS A 223 -6.44 9.95 -13.36
N ILE A 224 -5.52 9.27 -14.02
CA ILE A 224 -4.28 9.83 -14.56
C ILE A 224 -4.46 9.94 -16.08
N ASP A 225 -4.53 11.17 -16.59
CA ASP A 225 -4.67 11.43 -18.02
C ASP A 225 -3.37 11.14 -18.79
N GLU A 226 -2.21 11.49 -18.20
CA GLU A 226 -0.89 11.21 -18.76
C GLU A 226 0.14 10.86 -17.66
N PHE A 227 1.10 10.01 -18.02
CA PHE A 227 2.29 9.75 -17.19
C PHE A 227 3.39 10.72 -17.62
N HIS A 228 3.93 11.48 -16.66
CA HIS A 228 5.11 12.29 -16.90
C HIS A 228 6.37 11.47 -16.55
N ASP A 229 7.29 11.36 -17.50
CA ASP A 229 8.67 10.94 -17.21
C ASP A 229 9.36 12.05 -16.38
N ILE A 230 10.06 11.66 -15.30
CA ILE A 230 10.84 12.55 -14.41
C ILE A 230 12.33 12.22 -14.53
#